data_AF-A0A8T9FR59-F1
#
_entry.id   AF-A0A8T9FR59-F1
#
_cell.length_a   1.000
_cell.length_b   1.000
_cell.length_c   1.000
_cell.angle_alpha   90.00
_cell.angle_beta   90.00
_cell.angle_gamma   90.00
#
_symmetry.space_group_name_H-M   'P 1'
#
loop_
_entity.id
_entity.type
_entity.pdbx_description
1 polymer ?
#
loop_
_entity_poly.entity_id
_entity_poly.type
_entity_poly.pdbx_seq_one_letter_code
_entity_poly.pdbx_strand_id
1 'polypeptide(L)'
;MANNARRSRSLTVRVLFLASLWAAVALVVIAVVISTLYRQSAEKSFRDLLRAQLYNVINSISTSENTRLAGTPQLGDLRFFQPQSGWYWIVEPIGGTLEGEALTSSSLGTGSIPIPDTDSIPFDTRYERFYTTIDSFGNEVEVGETEVVLDDEGRTARFRVVGNRDVLESDISDFSGSLYLALAGFGVGSLLLNAAAILIGLRPLDRARKALEKIRAGESEQLDGEFPREILPLASEVNALIDSNRRIVERARMQVGNLAHSLKTPIAVLLNESRLISAPQGELVKTQAEAMQSQVQSYLNRARIAAQRESVLARTEALPVLERLVRVMRRLNADKQFPLHVDPPGIMLAMEQQDIEETVGNLLENAARYARNTVSLRVFMAPADLRGTDDARKSWVIVEVEDDGPGLEPDEIREAMKRGKRLDESKPGTGLGLSIVNEIASEYQGVFGLSRGPGGGLLARLVLPAVTKDVA
;
A
#
# COMPACT_ATOMS: atom_id res chain seq x y z
N MET A 1 15.53 -5.13 7.99
CA MET A 1 15.89 -3.91 7.22
C MET A 1 15.29 -3.83 5.81
N ALA A 2 14.89 -4.94 5.16
CA ALA A 2 14.29 -4.92 3.81
C ALA A 2 12.90 -4.24 3.70
N ASN A 3 12.16 -4.10 4.80
CA ASN A 3 10.82 -3.51 4.79
C ASN A 3 10.82 -1.96 4.68
N ASN A 4 11.90 -1.29 5.09
CA ASN A 4 12.00 0.17 4.96
C ASN A 4 12.32 0.62 3.53
N ALA A 5 12.98 -0.23 2.72
CA ALA A 5 13.33 0.09 1.34
C ALA A 5 12.14 0.01 0.35
N ARG A 6 11.07 -0.74 0.68
CA ARG A 6 9.83 -0.75 -0.12
C ARG A 6 8.91 0.43 0.21
N ARG A 7 8.89 0.92 1.45
CA ARG A 7 8.12 2.12 1.84
C ARG A 7 8.62 3.40 1.15
N SER A 8 9.92 3.52 0.85
CA SER A 8 10.50 4.68 0.16
C SER A 8 10.19 4.79 -1.34
N ARG A 9 9.51 3.80 -1.92
CA ARG A 9 9.05 3.81 -3.33
C ARG A 9 7.55 4.10 -3.51
N SER A 10 6.78 4.23 -2.43
CA SER A 10 5.37 4.59 -2.54
C SER A 10 5.23 6.05 -2.97
N LEU A 11 4.49 6.30 -4.05
CA LEU A 11 4.18 7.65 -4.54
C LEU A 11 3.46 8.45 -3.44
N THR A 12 2.57 7.81 -2.69
CA THR A 12 1.88 8.38 -1.53
C THR A 12 2.85 8.93 -0.49
N VAL A 13 3.85 8.13 -0.12
CA VAL A 13 4.84 8.51 0.91
C VAL A 13 5.71 9.65 0.41
N ARG A 14 6.10 9.65 -0.87
CA ARG A 14 6.90 10.73 -1.46
C ARG A 14 6.15 12.04 -1.52
N VAL A 15 4.90 12.02 -1.99
CA VAL A 15 4.07 13.22 -2.09
C VAL A 15 3.77 13.77 -0.70
N LEU A 16 3.42 12.91 0.27
CA LEU A 16 3.25 13.33 1.67
C LEU A 16 4.51 13.97 2.21
N PHE A 17 5.66 13.30 2.08
CA PHE A 17 6.92 13.81 2.62
C PHE A 17 7.31 15.16 2.01
N LEU A 18 7.24 15.29 0.68
CA LEU A 18 7.58 16.55 -0.01
C LEU A 18 6.64 17.69 0.39
N ALA A 19 5.33 17.45 0.42
CA ALA A 19 4.36 18.46 0.79
C ALA A 19 4.48 18.86 2.27
N SER A 20 4.66 17.88 3.16
CA SER A 20 4.90 18.11 4.59
C SER A 20 6.20 18.86 4.86
N LEU A 21 7.28 18.51 4.14
CA LEU A 21 8.57 19.18 4.27
C LEU A 21 8.48 20.64 3.84
N TRP A 22 7.84 20.91 2.68
CA TRP A 22 7.64 22.26 2.21
C TRP A 22 6.81 23.10 3.20
N ALA A 23 5.71 22.54 3.71
CA ALA A 23 4.88 23.21 4.71
C ALA A 23 5.67 23.50 6.00
N ALA A 24 6.45 22.55 6.50
CA ALA A 24 7.29 22.74 7.68
C ALA A 24 8.34 23.84 7.47
N VAL A 25 9.03 23.85 6.32
CA VAL A 25 10.00 24.89 5.98
C VAL A 25 9.33 26.26 5.92
N ALA A 26 8.17 26.37 5.27
CA ALA A 26 7.43 27.62 5.19
C ALA A 26 7.02 28.14 6.57
N LEU A 27 6.56 27.27 7.47
CA LEU A 27 6.18 27.65 8.84
C LEU A 27 7.38 28.14 9.66
N VAL A 28 8.54 27.48 9.53
CA VAL A 28 9.78 27.92 10.19
C VAL A 28 10.21 29.29 9.67
N VAL A 29 10.17 29.50 8.35
CA VAL A 29 10.51 30.80 7.75
C VAL A 29 9.56 31.89 8.26
N ILE A 30 8.25 31.63 8.29
CA ILE A 30 7.25 32.57 8.81
C ILE A 30 7.51 32.87 10.30
N ALA A 31 7.77 31.85 11.12
CA ALA A 31 8.07 32.01 12.54
C ALA A 31 9.29 32.92 12.78
N VAL A 32 10.38 32.68 12.03
CA VAL A 32 11.61 33.46 12.12
C VAL A 32 11.39 34.89 11.67
N VAL A 33 10.74 35.10 10.52
CA VAL A 33 10.48 36.44 9.98
C VAL A 33 9.62 37.26 10.92
N ILE A 34 8.48 36.71 11.38
CA ILE A 34 7.56 37.45 12.26
C ILE A 34 8.23 37.76 13.61
N SER A 35 8.91 36.78 14.22
CA SER A 35 9.60 36.99 15.50
C SER A 35 10.71 38.05 15.40
N THR A 36 11.45 38.05 14.28
CA THR A 36 12.50 39.07 14.02
C THR A 36 11.91 40.46 13.83
N LEU A 37 10.85 40.59 13.02
CA LEU A 37 10.19 41.88 12.78
C LEU A 37 9.56 42.43 14.06
N TYR A 38 8.96 41.56 14.88
CA TYR A 38 8.39 41.96 16.17
C TYR A 38 9.47 42.44 17.13
N ARG A 39 10.58 41.70 17.29
CA ARG A 39 11.72 42.10 18.12
C ARG A 39 12.27 43.47 17.71
N GLN A 40 12.53 43.68 16.42
CA GLN A 40 13.00 44.96 15.89
C GLN A 40 12.01 46.10 16.19
N SER A 41 10.71 45.84 16.04
CA SER A 41 9.68 46.82 16.36
C SER A 41 9.63 47.12 17.87
N ALA A 42 9.73 46.10 18.72
CA ALA A 42 9.68 46.23 20.17
C ALA A 42 10.90 47.01 20.71
N GLU A 43 12.11 46.69 20.23
CA GLU A 43 13.33 47.43 20.57
C GLU A 43 13.23 48.91 20.15
N LYS A 44 12.73 49.18 18.95
CA LYS A 44 12.52 50.55 18.48
C LYS A 44 11.50 51.30 19.35
N SER A 45 10.36 50.68 19.64
CA SER A 45 9.34 51.27 20.51
C SER A 45 9.85 51.52 21.92
N PHE A 46 10.71 50.64 22.45
CA PHE A 46 11.35 50.81 23.75
C PHE A 46 12.31 52.02 23.76
N ARG A 47 13.15 52.17 22.73
CA ARG A 47 14.00 53.37 22.59
C ARG A 47 13.20 54.66 22.43
N ASP A 48 12.11 54.62 21.66
CA ASP A 48 11.23 55.79 21.49
C ASP A 48 10.54 56.18 22.81
N LEU A 49 10.17 55.20 23.65
CA LEU A 49 9.70 55.44 25.03
C LEU A 49 10.79 56.12 25.88
N LEU A 50 12.02 55.58 25.89
CA LEU A 50 13.13 56.15 26.65
C LEU A 50 13.47 57.57 26.18
N ARG A 51 13.45 57.83 24.88
CA ARG A 51 13.62 59.17 24.29
C ARG A 51 12.56 60.15 24.78
N ALA A 52 11.28 59.75 24.77
CA ALA A 52 10.21 60.60 25.26
C ALA A 52 10.40 60.94 26.75
N GLN A 53 10.80 59.95 27.55
CA GLN A 53 11.11 60.18 28.97
C GLN A 53 12.36 61.04 29.16
N LEU A 54 13.38 60.88 28.32
CA LEU A 54 14.58 61.72 28.32
C LEU A 54 14.24 63.19 28.10
N TYR A 55 13.40 63.50 27.11
CA TYR A 55 12.92 64.87 26.89
C TYR A 55 12.07 65.40 28.07
N ASN A 56 11.27 64.55 28.72
CA ASN A 56 10.55 64.96 29.94
C ASN A 56 11.51 65.33 31.07
N VAL A 57 12.59 64.57 31.27
CA VAL A 57 13.62 64.91 32.27
C VAL A 57 14.30 66.22 31.90
N ILE A 58 14.74 66.39 30.65
CA ILE A 58 15.39 67.62 30.17
C ILE A 58 14.51 68.85 30.43
N ASN A 59 13.22 68.79 30.11
CA ASN A 59 12.28 69.90 30.29
C ASN A 59 11.92 70.18 31.76
N SER A 60 12.28 69.28 32.68
CA SER A 60 11.94 69.40 34.11
C SER A 60 13.11 69.86 35.00
N ILE A 61 14.32 69.92 34.44
CA ILE A 61 15.51 70.37 35.13
C ILE A 61 15.89 71.77 34.64
N SER A 62 16.19 72.65 35.58
CA SER A 62 16.72 73.98 35.34
C SER A 62 17.91 74.28 36.24
N THR A 63 18.60 75.38 35.97
CA THR A 63 19.63 75.92 36.86
C THR A 63 18.99 76.85 37.88
N SER A 64 19.33 76.66 39.17
CA SER A 64 18.95 77.58 40.24
C SER A 64 19.93 78.77 40.31
N GLU A 65 19.53 79.85 41.01
CA GLU A 65 20.37 81.06 41.21
C GLU A 65 21.75 80.76 41.83
N ASN A 66 21.89 79.64 42.55
CA ASN A 66 23.12 79.20 43.20
C ASN A 66 23.99 78.25 42.35
N THR A 67 23.90 78.32 41.01
CA THR A 67 24.66 77.47 40.06
C THR A 67 24.50 75.95 40.29
N ARG A 68 23.39 75.52 40.92
CA ARG A 68 23.05 74.11 41.16
C ARG A 68 21.94 73.63 40.24
N LEU A 69 21.97 72.33 39.92
CA LEU A 69 20.85 71.66 39.27
C LEU A 69 19.62 71.65 40.21
N ALA A 70 18.45 72.03 39.68
CA ALA A 70 17.19 71.98 40.41
C ALA A 70 16.08 71.44 39.50
N GLY A 71 15.20 70.61 40.08
CA GLY A 71 14.06 70.07 39.36
C GLY A 71 13.65 68.70 39.89
N THR A 72 12.38 68.34 39.66
CA THR A 72 11.82 67.04 40.03
C THR A 72 11.05 66.48 38.84
N PRO A 73 11.69 65.65 37.99
CA PRO A 73 11.04 65.04 36.84
C PRO A 73 9.78 64.25 37.26
N GLN A 74 8.62 64.63 36.74
CA GLN A 74 7.35 63.93 36.96
C GLN A 74 7.04 63.03 35.75
N LEU A 75 7.69 61.88 35.67
CA LEU A 75 7.60 60.97 34.53
C LEU A 75 6.28 60.17 34.46
N GLY A 76 5.40 60.33 35.46
CA GLY A 76 4.08 59.68 35.51
C GLY A 76 4.12 58.16 35.73
N ASP A 77 5.30 57.57 35.90
CA ASP A 77 5.52 56.13 36.03
C ASP A 77 6.12 55.79 37.39
N LEU A 78 5.43 54.93 38.15
CA LEU A 78 5.79 54.54 39.51
C LEU A 78 7.13 53.78 39.57
N ARG A 79 7.59 53.20 38.45
CA ARG A 79 8.84 52.43 38.40
C ARG A 79 10.07 53.29 38.73
N PHE A 80 10.04 54.59 38.46
CA PHE A 80 11.11 55.53 38.84
C PHE A 80 11.17 55.85 40.35
N PHE A 81 10.20 55.36 41.13
CA PHE A 81 10.17 55.51 42.59
C PHE A 81 10.39 54.18 43.31
N GLN A 82 10.36 53.05 42.59
CA GLN A 82 10.58 51.72 43.15
C GLN A 82 12.08 51.41 43.17
N PRO A 83 12.68 51.13 44.35
CA PRO A 83 14.10 50.76 44.43
C PRO A 83 14.43 49.56 43.53
N GLN A 84 15.57 49.62 42.85
CA GLN A 84 16.11 48.52 42.03
C GLN A 84 15.21 48.07 40.86
N SER A 85 14.29 48.93 40.41
CA SER A 85 13.35 48.61 39.33
C SER A 85 14.00 48.43 37.96
N GLY A 86 15.25 48.88 37.79
CA GLY A 86 15.89 49.03 36.48
C GLY A 86 15.40 50.26 35.71
N TRP A 87 14.57 51.11 36.32
CA TRP A 87 14.06 52.36 35.74
C TRP A 87 14.59 53.56 36.51
N TYR A 88 15.48 54.32 35.88
CA TYR A 88 16.20 55.42 36.53
C TYR A 88 16.26 56.66 35.65
N TRP A 89 16.41 57.81 36.27
CA TRP A 89 16.88 59.01 35.59
C TRP A 89 18.04 59.61 36.39
N ILE A 90 19.02 60.17 35.68
CA ILE A 90 20.25 60.73 36.25
C ILE A 90 20.57 62.00 35.47
N VAL A 91 20.84 63.08 36.19
CA VAL A 91 21.29 64.35 35.61
C VAL A 91 22.57 64.79 36.32
N GLU A 92 23.66 64.81 35.56
CA GLU A 92 25.00 65.07 36.08
C GLU A 92 25.57 66.34 35.46
N PRO A 93 26.15 67.26 36.25
CA PRO A 93 26.84 68.42 35.72
C PRO A 93 28.11 68.00 34.97
N ILE A 94 28.38 68.61 33.81
CA ILE A 94 29.59 68.36 33.01
C ILE A 94 30.50 69.58 33.07
N GLY A 95 31.82 69.38 33.02
CA GLY A 95 32.78 70.46 32.77
C GLY A 95 33.06 71.41 33.95
N GLY A 96 32.58 71.10 35.16
CA GLY A 96 32.85 71.89 36.37
C GLY A 96 32.20 73.28 36.40
N THR A 97 31.26 73.54 35.48
CA THR A 97 30.53 74.83 35.37
C THR A 97 29.34 74.94 36.31
N LEU A 98 28.96 73.84 36.96
CA LEU A 98 27.85 73.75 37.91
C LEU A 98 28.38 73.19 39.24
N GLU A 99 27.91 73.73 40.34
CA GLU A 99 28.23 73.24 41.69
C GLU A 99 27.13 72.28 42.17
N GLY A 100 27.51 71.13 42.74
CA GLY A 100 26.57 70.21 43.39
C GLY A 100 26.67 68.76 42.91
N GLU A 101 25.89 67.90 43.57
CA GLU A 101 25.80 66.48 43.27
C GLU A 101 24.83 66.20 42.11
N ALA A 102 24.96 65.02 41.52
CA ALA A 102 24.04 64.53 40.50
C ALA A 102 22.60 64.47 41.04
N LEU A 103 21.63 64.88 40.24
CA LEU A 103 20.23 64.61 40.55
C LEU A 103 19.87 63.22 40.03
N THR A 104 19.33 62.37 40.91
CA THR A 104 18.99 60.99 40.55
C THR A 104 17.59 60.64 41.02
N SER A 105 16.93 59.75 40.28
CA SER A 105 15.69 59.11 40.70
C SER A 105 15.85 58.35 42.02
N SER A 106 14.81 58.37 42.86
CA SER A 106 14.78 57.61 44.12
C SER A 106 14.95 56.09 43.94
N SER A 107 14.58 55.55 42.77
CA SER A 107 14.76 54.14 42.43
C SER A 107 16.23 53.71 42.32
N LEU A 108 17.15 54.63 41.98
CA LEU A 108 18.58 54.34 41.85
C LEU A 108 19.29 54.31 43.22
N GLY A 109 18.85 55.15 44.16
CA GLY A 109 19.47 55.27 45.49
C GLY A 109 20.97 55.61 45.39
N THR A 110 21.82 54.77 45.97
CA THR A 110 23.29 54.90 45.91
C THR A 110 23.94 54.12 44.77
N GLY A 111 23.14 53.57 43.85
CA GLY A 111 23.62 52.83 42.69
C GLY A 111 24.25 53.75 41.63
N SER A 112 25.01 53.15 40.73
CA SER A 112 25.60 53.83 39.57
C SER A 112 25.34 53.06 38.27
N ILE A 113 25.37 53.78 37.16
CA ILE A 113 25.24 53.22 35.80
C ILE A 113 26.57 53.45 35.08
N PRO A 114 27.25 52.38 34.60
CA PRO A 114 28.49 52.51 33.86
C PRO A 114 28.30 53.39 32.62
N ILE A 115 29.24 54.31 32.40
CA ILE A 115 29.23 55.22 31.25
C ILE A 115 30.24 54.70 30.23
N PRO A 116 29.82 54.42 28.98
CA PRO A 116 30.74 54.00 27.93
C PRO A 116 31.52 55.20 27.38
N ASP A 117 32.75 54.93 26.95
CA ASP A 117 33.60 55.92 26.26
C ASP A 117 32.89 56.44 25.01
N THR A 118 32.92 57.77 24.81
CA THR A 118 32.26 58.43 23.68
C THR A 118 32.77 57.95 22.32
N ASP A 119 34.03 57.54 22.25
CA ASP A 119 34.61 56.97 21.02
C ASP A 119 34.04 55.58 20.69
N SER A 120 33.64 54.81 21.71
CA SER A 120 33.08 53.47 21.53
C SER A 120 31.60 53.50 21.15
N ILE A 121 30.85 54.44 21.71
CA ILE A 121 29.43 54.65 21.45
C ILE A 121 29.20 56.16 21.24
N PRO A 122 29.33 56.65 19.99
CA PRO A 122 29.18 58.06 19.68
C PRO A 122 27.71 58.49 19.73
N PHE A 123 27.50 59.80 19.89
CA PHE A 123 26.18 60.41 19.74
C PHE A 123 25.73 60.36 18.28
N ASP A 124 24.43 60.17 18.08
CA ASP A 124 23.79 60.17 16.77
C ASP A 124 23.55 61.59 16.24
N THR A 125 22.83 61.70 15.11
CA THR A 125 22.53 63.00 14.49
C THR A 125 21.62 63.92 15.31
N ARG A 126 20.97 63.40 16.37
CA ARG A 126 20.17 64.17 17.33
C ARG A 126 20.96 64.52 18.58
N TYR A 127 22.26 64.20 18.60
CA TYR A 127 23.10 64.30 19.78
C TYR A 127 22.59 63.41 20.94
N GLU A 128 22.05 62.23 20.59
CA GLU A 128 21.59 61.21 21.52
C GLU A 128 22.37 59.91 21.32
N ARG A 129 22.57 59.13 22.38
CA ARG A 129 23.10 57.77 22.25
C ARG A 129 22.29 56.79 23.08
N PHE A 130 22.16 55.58 22.54
CA PHE A 130 21.51 54.46 23.21
C PHE A 130 22.50 53.32 23.38
N TYR A 131 22.62 52.79 24.58
CA TYR A 131 23.51 51.66 24.88
C TYR A 131 22.91 50.73 25.92
N THR A 132 23.36 49.48 25.89
CA THR A 132 23.00 48.47 26.88
C THR A 132 24.14 48.31 27.88
N THR A 133 23.80 48.20 29.17
CA THR A 133 24.75 47.96 30.25
C THR A 133 24.07 47.18 31.38
N ILE A 134 24.83 46.80 32.40
CA ILE A 134 24.31 46.20 33.62
C ILE A 134 24.34 47.26 34.72
N ASP A 135 23.23 47.47 35.40
CA ASP A 135 23.17 48.41 36.52
C ASP A 135 23.87 47.86 37.79
N SER A 136 24.03 48.69 38.81
CA SER A 136 24.65 48.27 40.09
C SER A 136 23.88 47.18 40.84
N PHE A 137 22.67 46.84 40.41
CA PHE A 137 21.79 45.84 41.02
C PHE A 137 21.71 44.54 40.20
N GLY A 138 22.39 44.47 39.05
CA GLY A 138 22.45 43.30 38.19
C GLY A 138 21.37 43.23 37.10
N ASN A 139 20.58 44.29 36.91
CA ASN A 139 19.58 44.34 35.83
C ASN A 139 20.27 44.67 34.50
N GLU A 140 19.88 43.99 33.42
CA GLU A 140 20.24 44.41 32.07
C GLU A 140 19.38 45.61 31.68
N VAL A 141 20.01 46.74 31.40
CA VAL A 141 19.31 48.01 31.18
C VAL A 141 19.73 48.66 29.87
N GLU A 142 18.79 49.36 29.25
CA GLU A 142 19.06 50.24 28.10
C GLU A 142 19.04 51.69 28.58
N VAL A 143 20.07 52.44 28.21
CA VAL A 143 20.29 53.82 28.62
C VAL A 143 20.16 54.71 27.38
N GLY A 144 19.24 55.67 27.45
CA GLY A 144 19.19 56.82 26.54
C GLY A 144 19.91 58.01 27.17
N GLU A 145 20.89 58.56 26.47
CA GLU A 145 21.77 59.60 26.98
C GLU A 145 21.89 60.78 25.99
N THR A 146 21.94 62.00 26.53
CA THR A 146 22.26 63.22 25.79
C THR A 146 22.93 64.25 26.71
N GLU A 147 23.54 65.28 26.13
CA GLU A 147 24.10 66.40 26.89
C GLU A 147 23.50 67.70 26.35
N VAL A 148 23.04 68.55 27.27
CA VAL A 148 22.31 69.77 26.93
C VAL A 148 22.93 70.96 27.65
N VAL A 149 23.04 72.07 26.93
CA VAL A 149 23.38 73.38 27.49
C VAL A 149 22.11 73.94 28.14
N LEU A 150 22.16 74.19 29.45
CA LEU A 150 20.99 74.57 30.24
C LEU A 150 20.64 76.05 30.13
N ASP A 151 21.60 76.89 29.74
CA ASP A 151 21.44 78.35 29.73
C ASP A 151 22.45 79.08 28.85
N ASP A 152 22.29 80.41 28.75
CA ASP A 152 23.14 81.29 27.94
C ASP A 152 24.59 81.40 28.48
N GLU A 153 24.83 81.00 29.73
CA GLU A 153 26.17 80.96 30.34
C GLU A 153 26.98 79.71 29.93
N GLY A 154 26.39 78.82 29.12
CA GLY A 154 27.06 77.63 28.60
C GLY A 154 27.17 76.49 29.60
N ARG A 155 26.36 76.48 30.67
CA ARG A 155 26.40 75.42 31.69
C ARG A 155 25.79 74.14 31.12
N THR A 156 26.55 73.05 31.11
CA THR A 156 26.13 71.77 30.50
C THR A 156 25.81 70.71 31.54
N ALA A 157 24.80 69.90 31.24
CA ALA A 157 24.47 68.72 32.02
C ALA A 157 24.23 67.50 31.11
N ARG A 158 24.63 66.33 31.61
CA ARG A 158 24.37 65.03 31.00
C ARG A 158 23.07 64.50 31.54
N PHE A 159 22.16 64.15 30.64
CA PHE A 159 20.87 63.56 30.96
C PHE A 159 20.89 62.10 30.57
N ARG A 160 20.50 61.22 31.49
CA ARG A 160 20.35 59.78 31.25
C ARG A 160 18.99 59.32 31.74
N VAL A 161 18.30 58.54 30.90
CA VAL A 161 17.13 57.77 31.28
C VAL A 161 17.39 56.31 31.00
N VAL A 162 17.08 55.48 31.97
CA VAL A 162 17.39 54.05 31.99
C VAL A 162 16.09 53.28 32.07
N GLY A 163 15.97 52.22 31.26
CA GLY A 163 14.86 51.27 31.31
C GLY A 163 15.34 49.83 31.42
N ASN A 164 14.58 49.04 32.17
CA ASN A 164 14.86 47.61 32.37
C ASN A 164 14.54 46.81 31.10
N ARG A 165 15.53 46.09 30.55
CA ARG A 165 15.37 45.27 29.34
C ARG A 165 14.60 43.99 29.59
N ASP A 166 14.47 43.53 30.84
CA ASP A 166 13.67 42.36 31.17
C ASP A 166 12.20 42.55 30.78
N VAL A 167 11.68 43.78 30.84
CA VAL A 167 10.31 44.09 30.40
C VAL A 167 10.18 43.85 28.89
N LEU A 168 11.15 44.32 28.11
CA LEU A 168 11.19 44.14 26.66
C LEU A 168 11.36 42.66 26.28
N GLU A 169 12.29 41.95 26.92
CA GLU A 169 12.53 40.53 26.63
C GLU A 169 11.36 39.64 27.07
N SER A 170 10.68 39.96 28.17
CA SER A 170 9.45 39.28 28.59
C SER A 170 8.35 39.42 27.53
N ASP A 171 8.09 40.65 27.06
CA ASP A 171 7.09 40.91 26.02
C ASP A 171 7.40 40.16 24.72
N ILE A 172 8.69 40.14 24.32
CA ILE A 172 9.14 39.39 23.13
C ILE A 172 8.98 37.88 23.32
N SER A 173 9.32 37.36 24.50
CA SER A 173 9.20 35.94 24.83
C SER A 173 7.74 35.48 24.85
N ASP A 174 6.85 36.25 25.46
CA ASP A 174 5.41 35.94 25.53
C ASP A 174 4.74 35.95 24.16
N PHE A 175 5.07 36.95 23.34
CA PHE A 175 4.62 37.00 21.94
C PHE A 175 5.16 35.82 21.14
N SER A 176 6.46 35.55 21.22
CA SER A 176 7.11 34.48 20.47
C SER A 176 6.57 33.10 20.88
N GLY A 177 6.36 32.86 22.17
CA GLY A 177 5.76 31.63 22.68
C GLY A 177 4.35 31.41 22.14
N SER A 178 3.50 32.45 22.18
CA SER A 178 2.14 32.41 21.63
C SER A 178 2.12 32.16 20.12
N LEU A 179 3.01 32.82 19.38
CA LEU A 179 3.19 32.65 17.95
C LEU A 179 3.62 31.21 17.61
N TYR A 180 4.61 30.67 18.30
CA TYR A 180 5.11 29.32 18.05
C TYR A 180 4.06 28.27 18.38
N LEU A 181 3.29 28.44 19.46
CA LEU A 181 2.19 27.53 19.80
C LEU A 181 1.08 27.57 18.74
N ALA A 182 0.71 28.76 18.26
CA ALA A 182 -0.28 28.91 17.19
C ALA A 182 0.21 28.28 15.87
N LEU A 183 1.47 28.52 15.48
CA LEU A 183 2.07 27.93 14.27
C LEU A 183 2.24 26.42 14.39
N ALA A 184 2.58 25.89 15.57
CA ALA A 184 2.67 24.47 15.82
C ALA A 184 1.28 23.81 15.70
N GLY A 185 0.26 24.38 16.31
CA GLY A 185 -1.13 23.91 16.19
C GLY A 185 -1.61 23.92 14.74
N PHE A 186 -1.39 25.02 14.02
CA PHE A 186 -1.72 25.13 12.60
C PHE A 186 -0.93 24.12 11.75
N GLY A 187 0.36 23.95 12.01
CA GLY A 187 1.22 23.01 11.30
C GLY A 187 0.78 21.57 11.47
N VAL A 188 0.50 21.13 12.70
CA VAL A 188 -0.04 19.80 12.99
C VAL A 188 -1.40 19.60 12.30
N GLY A 189 -2.30 20.58 12.41
CA GLY A 189 -3.61 20.52 11.74
C GLY A 189 -3.50 20.39 10.22
N SER A 190 -2.63 21.20 9.60
CA SER A 190 -2.38 21.17 8.15
C SER A 190 -1.77 19.84 7.69
N LEU A 191 -0.81 19.28 8.46
CA LEU A 191 -0.22 17.98 8.19
C LEU A 191 -1.25 16.85 8.22
N LEU A 192 -2.12 16.83 9.24
CA LEU A 192 -3.20 15.83 9.36
C LEU A 192 -4.21 15.96 8.22
N LEU A 193 -4.62 17.19 7.89
CA LEU A 193 -5.58 17.45 6.82
C LEU A 193 -5.02 17.02 5.46
N ASN A 194 -3.75 17.37 5.16
CA ASN A 194 -3.09 16.98 3.92
C ASN A 194 -2.93 15.45 3.82
N ALA A 195 -2.55 14.80 4.93
CA ALA A 195 -2.50 13.34 5.00
C ALA A 195 -3.85 12.70 4.70
N ALA A 196 -4.93 13.20 5.29
CA ALA A 196 -6.27 12.73 5.02
C ALA A 196 -6.67 12.93 3.55
N ALA A 197 -6.42 14.11 2.98
CA ALA A 197 -6.74 14.43 1.59
C ALA A 197 -6.05 13.47 0.61
N ILE A 198 -4.76 13.22 0.79
CA ILE A 198 -3.98 12.31 -0.07
C ILE A 198 -4.45 10.86 0.11
N LEU A 199 -4.64 10.41 1.35
CA LEU A 199 -5.09 9.03 1.62
C LEU A 199 -6.48 8.77 1.05
N ILE A 200 -7.40 9.72 1.17
CA ILE A 200 -8.75 9.61 0.60
C ILE A 200 -8.69 9.69 -0.93
N GLY A 201 -7.91 10.63 -1.49
CA GLY A 201 -7.76 10.83 -2.93
C GLY A 201 -7.15 9.63 -3.66
N LEU A 202 -6.30 8.84 -3.00
CA LEU A 202 -5.66 7.65 -3.58
C LEU A 202 -6.43 6.34 -3.35
N ARG A 203 -7.50 6.34 -2.54
CA ARG A 203 -8.34 5.14 -2.33
C ARG A 203 -8.88 4.53 -3.63
N PRO A 204 -9.36 5.30 -4.63
CA PRO A 204 -9.86 4.73 -5.88
C PRO A 204 -8.80 3.94 -6.67
N LEU A 205 -7.52 4.32 -6.56
CA LEU A 205 -6.42 3.61 -7.22
C LEU A 205 -6.19 2.22 -6.58
N ASP A 206 -6.26 2.15 -5.25
CA ASP A 206 -6.15 0.85 -4.53
C ASP A 206 -7.37 -0.04 -4.82
N ARG A 207 -8.56 0.54 -5.00
CA ARG A 207 -9.76 -0.21 -5.45
C ARG A 207 -9.56 -0.77 -6.85
N ALA A 208 -9.07 0.03 -7.81
CA ALA A 208 -8.79 -0.44 -9.16
C ALA A 208 -7.74 -1.57 -9.18
N ARG A 209 -6.67 -1.43 -8.37
CA ARG A 209 -5.68 -2.50 -8.20
C ARG A 209 -6.31 -3.80 -7.69
N LYS A 210 -7.13 -3.74 -6.65
CA LYS A 210 -7.81 -4.91 -6.08
C LYS A 210 -8.80 -5.53 -7.08
N ALA A 211 -9.51 -4.71 -7.84
CA ALA A 211 -10.39 -5.20 -8.91
C ALA A 211 -9.59 -5.96 -9.97
N LEU A 212 -8.43 -5.46 -10.37
CA LEU A 212 -7.55 -6.16 -11.32
C LEU A 212 -6.97 -7.47 -10.74
N GLU A 213 -6.64 -7.49 -9.44
CA GLU A 213 -6.21 -8.73 -8.76
C GLU A 213 -7.33 -9.80 -8.80
N LYS A 214 -8.60 -9.40 -8.64
CA LYS A 214 -9.76 -10.31 -8.79
C LYS A 214 -9.91 -10.84 -10.20
N ILE A 215 -9.72 -10.00 -11.22
CA ILE A 215 -9.75 -10.43 -12.63
C ILE A 215 -8.63 -11.44 -12.90
N ARG A 216 -7.41 -11.16 -12.40
CA ARG A 216 -6.28 -12.10 -12.51
C ARG A 216 -6.54 -13.43 -11.80
N ALA A 217 -7.29 -13.42 -10.70
CA ALA A 217 -7.73 -14.62 -9.99
C ALA A 217 -8.94 -15.32 -10.65
N GLY A 218 -9.55 -14.70 -11.67
CA GLY A 218 -10.75 -15.20 -12.35
C GLY A 218 -12.06 -14.98 -11.57
N GLU A 219 -12.04 -14.21 -10.48
CA GLU A 219 -13.24 -13.94 -9.68
C GLU A 219 -14.18 -12.91 -10.33
N SER A 220 -13.67 -12.17 -11.32
CA SER A 220 -14.43 -11.14 -12.03
C SER A 220 -14.00 -11.11 -13.49
N GLU A 221 -14.94 -10.83 -14.39
CA GLU A 221 -14.68 -10.74 -15.83
C GLU A 221 -14.26 -9.33 -16.26
N GLN A 222 -14.57 -8.30 -15.46
CA GLN A 222 -14.41 -6.90 -15.84
C GLN A 222 -14.01 -6.04 -14.64
N LEU A 223 -13.41 -4.89 -14.91
CA LEU A 223 -13.00 -3.92 -13.91
C LEU A 223 -14.21 -3.07 -13.54
N ASP A 224 -15.08 -3.63 -12.70
CA ASP A 224 -16.32 -3.00 -12.25
C ASP A 224 -16.12 -2.11 -11.02
N GLY A 225 -16.71 -0.92 -11.05
CA GLY A 225 -16.74 0.00 -9.92
C GLY A 225 -17.01 1.45 -10.33
N GLU A 226 -17.41 2.26 -9.35
CA GLU A 226 -17.47 3.71 -9.51
C GLU A 226 -16.07 4.30 -9.40
N PHE A 227 -15.49 4.65 -10.55
CA PHE A 227 -14.19 5.31 -10.64
C PHE A 227 -14.34 6.83 -10.84
N PRO A 228 -13.42 7.65 -10.29
CA PRO A 228 -13.33 9.07 -10.61
C PRO A 228 -13.09 9.30 -12.10
N ARG A 229 -13.39 10.51 -12.59
CA ARG A 229 -13.23 10.90 -14.00
C ARG A 229 -11.81 10.72 -14.53
N GLU A 230 -10.82 10.81 -13.65
CA GLU A 230 -9.40 10.63 -13.97
C GLU A 230 -9.02 9.16 -14.18
N ILE A 231 -9.75 8.22 -13.55
CA ILE A 231 -9.47 6.78 -13.63
C ILE A 231 -10.40 6.07 -14.61
N LEU A 232 -11.60 6.59 -14.86
CA LEU A 232 -12.58 6.02 -15.79
C LEU A 232 -12.00 5.64 -17.18
N PRO A 233 -11.23 6.51 -17.87
CA PRO A 233 -10.66 6.15 -19.17
C PRO A 233 -9.70 4.96 -19.11
N LEU A 234 -8.91 4.87 -18.02
CA LEU A 234 -8.01 3.74 -17.81
C LEU A 234 -8.79 2.44 -17.57
N ALA A 235 -9.85 2.50 -16.76
CA ALA A 235 -10.70 1.34 -16.51
C ALA A 235 -11.37 0.85 -17.81
N SER A 236 -11.86 1.75 -18.65
CA SER A 236 -12.46 1.38 -19.94
C SER A 236 -11.45 0.76 -20.91
N GLU A 237 -10.22 1.29 -20.98
CA GLU A 237 -9.17 0.70 -21.83
C GLU A 237 -8.74 -0.69 -21.37
N VAL A 238 -8.65 -0.89 -20.05
CA VAL A 238 -8.36 -2.23 -19.49
C VAL A 238 -9.48 -3.20 -19.82
N ASN A 239 -10.75 -2.81 -19.68
CA ASN A 239 -11.89 -3.65 -20.06
C ASN A 239 -11.88 -3.97 -21.56
N ALA A 240 -11.60 -2.99 -22.42
CA ALA A 240 -11.49 -3.21 -23.86
C ALA A 240 -10.36 -4.20 -24.22
N LEU A 241 -9.24 -4.13 -23.50
CA LEU A 241 -8.13 -5.08 -23.66
C LEU A 241 -8.50 -6.49 -23.22
N ILE A 242 -9.18 -6.64 -22.08
CA ILE A 242 -9.67 -7.92 -21.57
C ILE A 242 -10.62 -8.56 -22.58
N ASP A 243 -11.59 -7.80 -23.07
CA ASP A 243 -12.55 -8.24 -24.08
C ASP A 243 -11.88 -8.64 -25.40
N SER A 244 -10.87 -7.87 -25.82
CA SER A 244 -10.10 -8.19 -27.03
C SER A 244 -9.37 -9.52 -26.89
N ASN A 245 -8.71 -9.74 -25.74
CA ASN A 245 -8.00 -10.98 -25.47
C ASN A 245 -8.97 -12.18 -25.43
N ARG A 246 -10.12 -12.03 -24.76
CA ARG A 246 -11.18 -13.05 -24.74
C ARG A 246 -11.62 -13.44 -26.16
N ARG A 247 -11.89 -12.45 -27.02
CA ARG A 247 -12.25 -12.71 -28.43
C ARG A 247 -11.13 -13.39 -29.23
N ILE A 248 -9.87 -13.14 -28.91
CA ILE A 248 -8.72 -13.82 -29.56
C ILE A 248 -8.69 -15.29 -29.14
N VAL A 249 -8.81 -15.56 -27.84
CA VAL A 249 -8.84 -16.93 -27.30
C VAL A 249 -10.03 -17.72 -27.84
N GLU A 250 -11.24 -17.14 -27.86
CA GLU A 250 -12.43 -17.80 -28.41
C GLU A 250 -12.28 -18.13 -29.90
N ARG A 251 -11.70 -17.22 -30.70
CA ARG A 251 -11.40 -17.49 -32.12
C ARG A 251 -10.36 -18.59 -32.31
N ALA A 252 -9.30 -18.58 -31.51
CA ALA A 252 -8.29 -19.64 -31.54
C ALA A 252 -8.92 -21.01 -31.22
N ARG A 253 -9.82 -21.08 -30.22
CA ARG A 253 -10.57 -22.30 -29.88
C ARG A 253 -11.42 -22.81 -31.05
N MET A 254 -12.20 -21.93 -31.68
CA MET A 254 -13.03 -22.29 -32.84
C MET A 254 -12.17 -22.79 -34.01
N GLN A 255 -11.04 -22.15 -34.30
CA GLN A 255 -10.14 -22.56 -35.39
C GLN A 255 -9.53 -23.93 -35.14
N VAL A 256 -9.07 -24.20 -33.91
CA VAL A 256 -8.52 -25.51 -33.52
C VAL A 256 -9.60 -26.60 -33.60
N GLY A 257 -10.82 -26.32 -33.15
CA GLY A 257 -11.95 -27.25 -33.26
C GLY A 257 -12.33 -27.57 -34.71
N ASN A 258 -12.38 -26.56 -35.58
CA ASN A 258 -12.67 -26.75 -37.00
C ASN A 258 -11.57 -27.55 -37.72
N LEU A 259 -10.30 -27.29 -37.38
CA LEU A 259 -9.15 -28.04 -37.91
C LEU A 259 -9.18 -29.51 -37.44
N ALA A 260 -9.57 -29.76 -36.18
CA ALA A 260 -9.76 -31.12 -35.67
C ALA A 260 -10.76 -31.90 -36.53
N HIS A 261 -11.90 -31.28 -36.80
CA HIS A 261 -12.98 -31.89 -37.54
C HIS A 261 -12.57 -32.16 -39.00
N SER A 262 -11.92 -31.19 -39.65
CA SER A 262 -11.48 -31.33 -41.04
C SER A 262 -10.38 -32.38 -41.22
N LEU A 263 -9.57 -32.68 -40.19
CA LEU A 263 -8.56 -33.74 -40.22
C LEU A 263 -9.12 -35.13 -39.86
N LYS A 264 -10.13 -35.23 -39.00
CA LYS A 264 -10.74 -36.52 -38.62
C LYS A 264 -11.38 -37.25 -39.81
N THR A 265 -12.10 -36.51 -40.66
CA THR A 265 -12.81 -37.08 -41.81
C THR A 265 -11.90 -37.76 -42.83
N PRO A 266 -10.82 -37.14 -43.35
CA PRO A 266 -9.91 -37.82 -44.28
C PRO A 266 -9.13 -38.96 -43.62
N ILE A 267 -8.76 -38.85 -42.33
CA ILE A 267 -8.12 -39.94 -41.60
C ILE A 267 -9.06 -41.15 -41.47
N ALA A 268 -10.35 -40.92 -41.18
CA ALA A 268 -11.35 -41.99 -41.12
C ALA A 268 -11.55 -42.68 -42.48
N VAL A 269 -11.50 -41.92 -43.58
CA VAL A 269 -11.51 -42.49 -44.95
C VAL A 269 -10.27 -43.36 -45.18
N LEU A 270 -9.06 -42.87 -44.85
CA LEU A 270 -7.83 -43.65 -44.97
C LEU A 270 -7.86 -44.94 -44.15
N LEU A 271 -8.41 -44.89 -42.93
CA LEU A 271 -8.60 -46.06 -42.08
C LEU A 271 -9.58 -47.07 -42.68
N ASN A 272 -10.68 -46.61 -43.29
CA ASN A 272 -11.64 -47.51 -43.94
C ASN A 272 -11.07 -48.13 -45.22
N GLU A 273 -10.45 -47.34 -46.09
CA GLU A 273 -9.82 -47.83 -47.33
C GLU A 273 -8.67 -48.79 -47.05
N SER A 274 -7.91 -48.58 -45.96
CA SER A 274 -6.83 -49.49 -45.57
C SER A 274 -7.29 -50.94 -45.32
N ARG A 275 -8.56 -51.14 -44.94
CA ARG A 275 -9.16 -52.46 -44.72
C ARG A 275 -9.51 -53.20 -46.02
N LEU A 276 -9.63 -52.45 -47.12
CA LEU A 276 -9.94 -52.99 -48.45
C LEU A 276 -8.67 -53.36 -49.24
N ILE A 277 -7.50 -52.91 -48.78
CA ILE A 277 -6.20 -53.16 -49.41
C ILE A 277 -5.56 -54.42 -48.80
N SER A 278 -5.10 -55.34 -49.65
CA SER A 278 -4.41 -56.56 -49.23
C SER A 278 -3.09 -56.26 -48.48
N ALA A 279 -2.72 -57.13 -47.52
CA ALA A 279 -1.44 -57.02 -46.84
C ALA A 279 -0.26 -57.24 -47.82
N PRO A 280 0.87 -56.53 -47.67
CA PRO A 280 1.27 -55.69 -46.54
C PRO A 280 0.94 -54.20 -46.66
N GLN A 281 0.47 -53.70 -47.82
CA GLN A 281 0.23 -52.26 -48.00
C GLN A 281 -0.92 -51.71 -47.13
N GLY A 282 -1.99 -52.49 -46.94
CA GLY A 282 -3.13 -52.09 -46.10
C GLY A 282 -2.75 -51.83 -44.64
N GLU A 283 -1.93 -52.70 -44.05
CA GLU A 283 -1.45 -52.55 -42.66
C GLU A 283 -0.52 -51.34 -42.49
N LEU A 284 0.29 -51.03 -43.50
CA LEU A 284 1.13 -49.82 -43.52
C LEU A 284 0.28 -48.54 -43.51
N VAL A 285 -0.73 -48.47 -44.38
CA VAL A 285 -1.66 -47.31 -44.44
C VAL A 285 -2.44 -47.16 -43.14
N LYS A 286 -2.93 -48.27 -42.59
CA LYS A 286 -3.63 -48.30 -41.30
C LYS A 286 -2.74 -47.77 -40.18
N THR A 287 -1.52 -48.27 -40.04
CA THR A 287 -0.56 -47.84 -39.01
C THR A 287 -0.26 -46.34 -39.12
N GLN A 288 -0.06 -45.82 -40.34
CA GLN A 288 0.18 -44.39 -40.55
C GLN A 288 -1.05 -43.53 -40.26
N ALA A 289 -2.24 -43.99 -40.63
CA ALA A 289 -3.49 -43.28 -40.35
C ALA A 289 -3.80 -43.24 -38.83
N GLU A 290 -3.56 -44.33 -38.11
CA GLU A 290 -3.66 -44.38 -36.64
C GLU A 290 -2.64 -43.46 -35.97
N ALA A 291 -1.40 -43.41 -36.47
CA ALA A 291 -0.37 -42.48 -35.99
C ALA A 291 -0.77 -41.01 -36.20
N MET A 292 -1.29 -40.65 -37.39
CA MET A 292 -1.82 -39.31 -37.66
C MET A 292 -2.99 -38.97 -36.74
N GLN A 293 -3.91 -39.91 -36.52
CA GLN A 293 -5.04 -39.72 -35.61
C GLN A 293 -4.57 -39.42 -34.19
N SER A 294 -3.59 -40.20 -33.69
CA SER A 294 -3.00 -39.99 -32.37
C SER A 294 -2.27 -38.65 -32.26
N GLN A 295 -1.56 -38.23 -33.30
CA GLN A 295 -0.81 -36.99 -33.30
C GLN A 295 -1.72 -35.76 -33.38
N VAL A 296 -2.78 -35.81 -34.19
CA VAL A 296 -3.83 -34.78 -34.22
C VAL A 296 -4.51 -34.71 -32.86
N GLN A 297 -4.91 -35.83 -32.27
CA GLN A 297 -5.52 -35.83 -30.94
C GLN A 297 -4.57 -35.25 -29.88
N SER A 298 -3.29 -35.61 -29.89
CA SER A 298 -2.29 -35.03 -28.97
C SER A 298 -2.10 -33.54 -29.19
N TYR A 299 -2.12 -33.05 -30.43
CA TYR A 299 -1.96 -31.63 -30.73
C TYR A 299 -3.19 -30.82 -30.31
N LEU A 300 -4.39 -31.36 -30.52
CA LEU A 300 -5.64 -30.76 -30.06
C LEU A 300 -5.71 -30.72 -28.54
N ASN A 301 -5.32 -31.80 -27.87
CA ASN A 301 -5.21 -31.83 -26.41
C ASN A 301 -4.15 -30.81 -25.94
N ARG A 302 -2.98 -30.70 -26.57
CA ARG A 302 -1.99 -29.66 -26.24
C ARG A 302 -2.48 -28.24 -26.46
N ALA A 303 -3.21 -28.00 -27.54
CA ALA A 303 -3.82 -26.69 -27.81
C ALA A 303 -4.91 -26.36 -26.78
N ARG A 304 -5.68 -27.37 -26.35
CA ARG A 304 -6.63 -27.25 -25.23
C ARG A 304 -5.89 -26.93 -23.91
N ILE A 305 -4.82 -27.66 -23.59
CA ILE A 305 -3.96 -27.46 -22.42
C ILE A 305 -3.36 -26.03 -22.39
N ALA A 306 -2.83 -25.55 -23.52
CA ALA A 306 -2.24 -24.21 -23.60
C ALA A 306 -3.28 -23.11 -23.38
N ALA A 307 -4.51 -23.30 -23.86
CA ALA A 307 -5.63 -22.38 -23.67
C ALA A 307 -6.31 -22.51 -22.30
N GLN A 308 -6.16 -23.64 -21.60
CA GLN A 308 -6.70 -23.87 -20.25
C GLN A 308 -5.73 -23.49 -19.13
N ARG A 309 -4.42 -23.36 -19.40
CA ARG A 309 -3.45 -22.80 -18.42
C ARG A 309 -3.77 -21.37 -17.98
N GLU A 310 -4.50 -20.60 -18.80
CA GLU A 310 -5.04 -19.28 -18.40
C GLU A 310 -6.42 -19.37 -17.70
N SER A 311 -7.06 -20.55 -17.72
CA SER A 311 -8.38 -20.82 -17.13
C SER A 311 -8.25 -21.75 -15.92
N VAL A 312 -7.71 -21.22 -14.81
CA VAL A 312 -7.76 -21.86 -13.46
C VAL A 312 -9.19 -21.80 -12.86
N LEU A 313 -10.20 -21.65 -13.72
CA LEU A 313 -11.55 -21.18 -13.41
C LEU A 313 -12.61 -22.28 -13.31
N ALA A 314 -12.34 -23.47 -13.85
CA ALA A 314 -13.34 -24.54 -13.85
C ALA A 314 -13.49 -25.16 -12.45
N ARG A 315 -14.68 -25.02 -11.87
CA ARG A 315 -15.04 -25.60 -10.58
C ARG A 315 -16.36 -26.33 -10.74
N THR A 316 -16.37 -27.61 -10.38
CA THR A 316 -17.56 -28.45 -10.50
C THR A 316 -17.82 -29.16 -9.19
N GLU A 317 -19.05 -29.05 -8.69
CA GLU A 317 -19.48 -29.84 -7.52
C GLU A 317 -19.59 -31.31 -7.93
N ALA A 318 -18.94 -32.20 -7.18
CA ALA A 318 -18.82 -33.60 -7.56
C ALA A 318 -20.19 -34.32 -7.56
N LEU A 319 -21.00 -34.12 -6.51
CA LEU A 319 -22.20 -34.91 -6.27
C LEU A 319 -23.23 -34.83 -7.43
N PRO A 320 -23.66 -33.65 -7.92
CA PRO A 320 -24.69 -33.59 -8.98
C PRO A 320 -24.27 -34.27 -10.29
N VAL A 321 -23.00 -34.16 -10.66
CA VAL A 321 -22.47 -34.74 -11.91
C VAL A 321 -22.38 -36.25 -11.80
N LEU A 322 -21.83 -36.75 -10.70
CA LEU A 322 -21.67 -38.18 -10.46
C LEU A 322 -22.99 -38.90 -10.29
N GLU A 323 -23.99 -38.27 -9.67
CA GLU A 323 -25.36 -38.80 -9.60
C GLU A 323 -25.99 -38.99 -10.98
N ARG A 324 -25.76 -38.05 -11.91
CA ARG A 324 -26.25 -38.19 -13.30
C ARG A 324 -25.57 -39.36 -14.00
N LEU A 325 -24.25 -39.48 -13.89
CA LEU A 325 -23.50 -40.60 -14.48
C LEU A 325 -23.99 -41.95 -13.93
N VAL A 326 -24.09 -42.07 -12.60
CA VAL A 326 -24.59 -43.29 -11.93
C VAL A 326 -26.01 -43.62 -12.37
N ARG A 327 -26.88 -42.62 -12.55
CA ARG A 327 -28.24 -42.82 -13.06
C ARG A 327 -28.25 -43.38 -14.48
N VAL A 328 -27.38 -42.89 -15.36
CA VAL A 328 -27.22 -43.42 -16.73
C VAL A 328 -26.70 -44.86 -16.67
N MET A 329 -25.69 -45.13 -15.86
CA MET A 329 -25.11 -46.47 -15.73
C MET A 329 -26.10 -47.52 -15.20
N ARG A 330 -26.94 -47.17 -14.22
CA ARG A 330 -28.02 -48.03 -13.72
C ARG A 330 -29.08 -48.34 -14.78
N ARG A 331 -29.36 -47.41 -15.70
CA ARG A 331 -30.29 -47.64 -16.81
C ARG A 331 -29.71 -48.58 -17.86
N LEU A 332 -28.41 -48.48 -18.14
CA LEU A 332 -27.72 -49.30 -19.13
C LEU A 332 -27.39 -50.71 -18.61
N ASN A 333 -27.23 -50.88 -17.29
CA ASN A 333 -26.84 -52.13 -16.65
C ASN A 333 -27.81 -52.45 -15.50
N ALA A 334 -29.04 -52.85 -15.84
CA ALA A 334 -30.14 -53.05 -14.87
C ALA A 334 -29.90 -54.21 -13.88
N ASP A 335 -29.00 -55.12 -14.22
CA ASP A 335 -28.55 -56.26 -13.43
C ASP A 335 -27.50 -55.89 -12.36
N LYS A 336 -26.95 -54.66 -12.39
CA LYS A 336 -25.82 -54.23 -11.56
C LYS A 336 -26.16 -53.08 -10.62
N GLN A 337 -25.47 -53.05 -9.48
CA GLN A 337 -25.59 -51.99 -8.48
C GLN A 337 -24.46 -50.98 -8.61
N PHE A 338 -24.81 -49.70 -8.45
CA PHE A 338 -23.87 -48.58 -8.50
C PHE A 338 -23.97 -47.72 -7.24
N PRO A 339 -23.44 -48.16 -6.08
CA PRO A 339 -23.39 -47.32 -4.88
C PRO A 339 -22.47 -46.11 -5.10
N LEU A 340 -22.97 -44.92 -4.78
CA LEU A 340 -22.23 -43.65 -4.81
C LEU A 340 -22.06 -43.12 -3.39
N HIS A 341 -20.83 -42.80 -3.01
CA HIS A 341 -20.52 -42.17 -1.73
C HIS A 341 -19.63 -40.95 -1.95
N VAL A 342 -20.03 -39.79 -1.41
CA VAL A 342 -19.28 -38.53 -1.48
C VAL A 342 -19.19 -37.96 -0.08
N ASP A 343 -17.97 -37.85 0.47
CA ASP A 343 -17.73 -37.39 1.84
C ASP A 343 -16.49 -36.46 1.95
N PRO A 344 -16.62 -35.20 2.38
CA PRO A 344 -17.86 -34.53 2.79
C PRO A 344 -18.81 -34.19 1.61
N PRO A 345 -20.10 -33.93 1.88
CA PRO A 345 -21.00 -33.37 0.88
C PRO A 345 -20.51 -31.98 0.44
N GLY A 346 -20.66 -31.66 -0.84
CA GLY A 346 -20.23 -30.38 -1.42
C GLY A 346 -18.75 -30.30 -1.83
N ILE A 347 -18.06 -31.45 -2.01
CA ILE A 347 -16.72 -31.48 -2.60
C ILE A 347 -16.71 -30.79 -3.96
N MET A 348 -15.80 -29.82 -4.11
CA MET A 348 -15.56 -29.09 -5.36
C MET A 348 -14.27 -29.58 -6.03
N LEU A 349 -14.42 -30.13 -7.23
CA LEU A 349 -13.30 -30.49 -8.10
C LEU A 349 -12.89 -29.27 -8.93
N ALA A 350 -11.59 -28.99 -8.99
CA ALA A 350 -11.04 -27.95 -9.86
C ALA A 350 -10.91 -28.48 -11.30
N MET A 351 -12.04 -28.90 -11.87
CA MET A 351 -12.15 -29.59 -13.16
C MET A 351 -13.43 -29.18 -13.88
N GLU A 352 -13.40 -29.10 -15.22
CA GLU A 352 -14.61 -28.89 -16.02
C GLU A 352 -15.57 -30.07 -15.89
N GLN A 353 -16.87 -29.78 -15.85
CA GLN A 353 -17.91 -30.80 -15.76
C GLN A 353 -17.79 -31.85 -16.88
N GLN A 354 -17.54 -31.43 -18.12
CA GLN A 354 -17.43 -32.33 -19.26
C GLN A 354 -16.24 -33.30 -19.12
N ASP A 355 -15.12 -32.83 -18.57
CA ASP A 355 -13.94 -33.67 -18.36
C ASP A 355 -14.16 -34.66 -17.20
N ILE A 356 -14.92 -34.29 -16.18
CA ILE A 356 -15.38 -35.24 -15.13
C ILE A 356 -16.29 -36.30 -15.74
N GLU A 357 -17.24 -35.89 -16.59
CA GLU A 357 -18.16 -36.80 -17.27
C GLU A 357 -17.41 -37.78 -18.18
N GLU A 358 -16.41 -37.32 -18.92
CA GLU A 358 -15.56 -38.14 -19.79
C GLU A 358 -14.68 -39.09 -18.96
N THR A 359 -13.99 -38.60 -17.94
CA THR A 359 -13.07 -39.43 -17.13
C THR A 359 -13.81 -40.48 -16.32
N VAL A 360 -14.75 -40.05 -15.48
CA VAL A 360 -15.48 -40.95 -14.59
C VAL A 360 -16.45 -41.83 -15.39
N GLY A 361 -17.03 -41.32 -16.49
CA GLY A 361 -17.84 -42.11 -17.41
C GLY A 361 -17.06 -43.27 -18.02
N ASN A 362 -15.86 -43.02 -18.55
CA ASN A 362 -14.98 -44.07 -19.10
C ASN A 362 -14.61 -45.11 -18.04
N LEU A 363 -14.34 -44.69 -16.79
CA LEU A 363 -14.04 -45.61 -15.69
C LEU A 363 -15.24 -46.46 -15.30
N LEU A 364 -16.43 -45.86 -15.18
CA LEU A 364 -17.67 -46.57 -14.85
C LEU A 364 -18.05 -47.56 -15.95
N GLU A 365 -17.90 -47.21 -17.23
CA GLU A 365 -18.18 -48.12 -18.34
C GLU A 365 -17.23 -49.32 -18.32
N ASN A 366 -15.94 -49.07 -18.08
CA ASN A 366 -14.95 -50.13 -17.95
C ASN A 366 -15.27 -51.05 -16.76
N ALA A 367 -15.55 -50.49 -15.58
CA ALA A 367 -15.91 -51.26 -14.39
C ALA A 367 -17.19 -52.08 -14.61
N ALA A 368 -18.23 -51.50 -15.18
CA ALA A 368 -19.49 -52.20 -15.47
C ALA A 368 -19.30 -53.38 -16.43
N ARG A 369 -18.33 -53.32 -17.36
CA ARG A 369 -18.06 -54.41 -18.32
C ARG A 369 -17.48 -55.67 -17.67
N TYR A 370 -16.76 -55.52 -16.56
CA TYR A 370 -16.04 -56.63 -15.88
C TYR A 370 -16.61 -57.00 -14.51
N ALA A 371 -17.42 -56.11 -13.90
CA ALA A 371 -18.12 -56.39 -12.66
C ALA A 371 -19.05 -57.61 -12.77
N ARG A 372 -19.15 -58.36 -11.67
CA ARG A 372 -20.16 -59.39 -11.48
C ARG A 372 -21.51 -58.73 -11.17
N ASN A 373 -21.58 -58.02 -10.04
CA ASN A 373 -22.84 -57.44 -9.55
C ASN A 373 -22.71 -55.96 -9.13
N THR A 374 -21.53 -55.50 -8.74
CA THR A 374 -21.38 -54.19 -8.06
C THR A 374 -20.24 -53.36 -8.62
N VAL A 375 -20.51 -52.07 -8.84
CA VAL A 375 -19.51 -51.04 -9.16
C VAL A 375 -19.63 -49.88 -8.16
N SER A 376 -18.68 -49.75 -7.25
CA SER A 376 -18.68 -48.68 -6.25
C SER A 376 -17.96 -47.43 -6.75
N LEU A 377 -18.58 -46.26 -6.58
CA LEU A 377 -17.98 -44.96 -6.81
C LEU A 377 -17.86 -44.21 -5.48
N ARG A 378 -16.63 -43.91 -5.05
CA ARG A 378 -16.33 -43.15 -3.84
C ARG A 378 -15.58 -41.86 -4.17
N VAL A 379 -15.94 -40.78 -3.50
CA VAL A 379 -15.24 -39.49 -3.59
C VAL A 379 -14.97 -38.95 -2.20
N PHE A 380 -13.72 -38.66 -1.89
CA PHE A 380 -13.33 -38.13 -0.58
C PHE A 380 -12.09 -37.23 -0.68
N MET A 381 -11.89 -36.40 0.33
CA MET A 381 -10.68 -35.55 0.39
C MET A 381 -9.44 -36.41 0.56
N ALA A 382 -8.38 -36.09 -0.21
CA ALA A 382 -7.10 -36.77 -0.07
C ALA A 382 -6.45 -36.43 1.30
N PRO A 383 -5.73 -37.39 1.91
CA PRO A 383 -4.87 -37.12 3.06
C PRO A 383 -3.85 -35.99 2.80
N ALA A 384 -3.48 -35.23 3.83
CA ALA A 384 -2.64 -34.03 3.71
C ALA A 384 -1.21 -34.27 3.17
N ASP A 385 -0.73 -35.51 3.28
CA ASP A 385 0.55 -36.00 2.78
C ASP A 385 0.49 -36.42 1.31
N LEU A 386 -0.70 -36.65 0.77
CA LEU A 386 -0.91 -37.08 -0.61
C LEU A 386 -1.01 -35.86 -1.52
N ARG A 387 0.08 -35.58 -2.24
CA ARG A 387 0.16 -34.51 -3.24
C ARG A 387 0.06 -35.12 -4.64
N GLY A 388 -0.66 -34.45 -5.53
CA GLY A 388 -0.54 -34.68 -6.97
C GLY A 388 0.77 -34.10 -7.51
N THR A 389 0.80 -33.76 -8.79
CA THR A 389 2.06 -33.36 -9.45
C THR A 389 2.43 -31.87 -9.30
N ASP A 390 1.59 -31.08 -8.64
CA ASP A 390 1.82 -29.65 -8.37
C ASP A 390 2.16 -29.36 -6.90
N ASP A 391 3.39 -28.90 -6.66
CA ASP A 391 3.90 -28.55 -5.33
C ASP A 391 3.21 -27.31 -4.71
N ALA A 392 2.58 -26.45 -5.53
CA ALA A 392 1.91 -25.25 -5.04
C ALA A 392 0.52 -25.55 -4.46
N ARG A 393 -0.09 -26.69 -4.81
CA ARG A 393 -1.46 -27.02 -4.44
C ARG A 393 -1.53 -27.86 -3.16
N LYS A 394 -2.27 -27.34 -2.17
CA LYS A 394 -2.33 -27.88 -0.80
C LYS A 394 -3.45 -28.91 -0.57
N SER A 395 -4.37 -29.10 -1.51
CA SER A 395 -5.53 -29.97 -1.31
C SER A 395 -5.93 -30.70 -2.58
N TRP A 396 -6.23 -31.99 -2.39
CA TRP A 396 -6.55 -32.95 -3.45
C TRP A 396 -7.82 -33.73 -3.06
N VAL A 397 -8.52 -34.25 -4.06
CA VAL A 397 -9.68 -35.12 -3.95
C VAL A 397 -9.33 -36.46 -4.56
N ILE A 398 -9.72 -37.54 -3.92
CA ILE A 398 -9.62 -38.90 -4.45
C ILE A 398 -10.99 -39.30 -4.99
N VAL A 399 -11.03 -39.75 -6.25
CA VAL A 399 -12.18 -40.38 -6.90
C VAL A 399 -11.81 -41.84 -7.18
N GLU A 400 -12.57 -42.77 -6.62
CA GLU A 400 -12.35 -44.20 -6.75
C GLU A 400 -13.54 -44.88 -7.45
N VAL A 401 -13.24 -45.68 -8.46
CA VAL A 401 -14.19 -46.60 -9.10
C VAL A 401 -13.68 -48.03 -8.88
N GLU A 402 -14.47 -48.85 -8.20
CA GLU A 402 -14.13 -50.23 -7.84
C GLU A 402 -15.18 -51.21 -8.37
N ASP A 403 -14.75 -52.29 -9.04
CA ASP A 403 -15.63 -53.41 -9.41
C ASP A 403 -15.39 -54.68 -8.58
N ASP A 404 -16.38 -55.59 -8.58
CA ASP A 404 -16.31 -56.92 -7.95
C ASP A 404 -15.95 -58.04 -8.95
N GLY A 405 -15.29 -57.68 -10.05
CA GLY A 405 -14.86 -58.59 -11.11
C GLY A 405 -13.67 -59.48 -10.73
N PRO A 406 -12.97 -60.07 -11.72
CA PRO A 406 -11.75 -60.86 -11.47
C PRO A 406 -10.53 -60.00 -11.10
N GLY A 407 -10.55 -58.70 -11.41
CA GLY A 407 -9.42 -57.79 -11.25
C GLY A 407 -8.33 -58.02 -12.32
N LEU A 408 -7.16 -57.41 -12.09
CA LEU A 408 -5.96 -57.60 -12.90
C LEU A 408 -4.78 -57.91 -11.99
N GLU A 409 -3.90 -58.80 -12.43
CA GLU A 409 -2.63 -59.05 -11.75
C GLU A 409 -1.64 -57.89 -12.00
N PRO A 410 -0.62 -57.68 -11.14
CA PRO A 410 0.28 -56.51 -11.22
C PRO A 410 0.96 -56.31 -12.59
N ASP A 411 1.26 -57.40 -13.29
CA ASP A 411 1.88 -57.37 -14.62
C ASP A 411 0.89 -56.92 -15.69
N GLU A 412 -0.37 -57.34 -15.56
CA GLU A 412 -1.48 -56.93 -16.43
C GLU A 412 -1.82 -55.45 -16.20
N ILE A 413 -1.80 -54.97 -14.96
CA ILE A 413 -1.98 -53.55 -14.65
C ILE A 413 -0.92 -52.69 -15.38
N ARG A 414 0.35 -53.12 -15.36
CA ARG A 414 1.43 -52.41 -16.05
C ARG A 414 1.24 -52.40 -17.57
N GLU A 415 0.70 -53.46 -18.14
CA GLU A 415 0.37 -53.53 -19.57
C GLU A 415 -0.85 -52.67 -19.92
N ALA A 416 -1.91 -52.67 -19.10
CA ALA A 416 -3.13 -51.87 -19.30
C ALA A 416 -2.89 -50.36 -19.23
N MET A 417 -1.87 -49.94 -18.46
CA MET A 417 -1.45 -48.52 -18.39
C MET A 417 -0.65 -48.07 -19.62
N LYS A 418 -0.20 -48.98 -20.49
CA LYS A 418 0.48 -48.62 -21.75
C LYS A 418 -0.55 -48.21 -22.82
N ARG A 419 -0.24 -47.14 -23.56
CA ARG A 419 -1.13 -46.58 -24.60
C ARG A 419 -1.51 -47.63 -25.66
N GLY A 420 -2.82 -47.75 -25.92
CA GLY A 420 -3.37 -48.44 -27.09
C GLY A 420 -3.32 -49.97 -27.08
N LYS A 421 -2.95 -50.61 -25.96
CA LYS A 421 -2.82 -52.08 -25.89
C LYS A 421 -3.96 -52.70 -25.07
N ARG A 422 -4.65 -53.69 -25.65
CA ARG A 422 -5.74 -54.44 -24.99
C ARG A 422 -5.19 -55.74 -24.41
N LEU A 423 -5.64 -56.11 -23.21
CA LEU A 423 -5.33 -57.40 -22.58
C LEU A 423 -6.30 -58.52 -23.00
N ASP A 424 -7.55 -58.16 -23.31
CA ASP A 424 -8.60 -59.09 -23.74
C ASP A 424 -9.24 -58.58 -25.04
N GLU A 425 -9.14 -59.37 -26.12
CA GLU A 425 -9.69 -59.09 -27.44
C GLU A 425 -11.13 -59.60 -27.62
N SER A 426 -11.66 -60.40 -26.68
CA SER A 426 -12.94 -61.10 -26.81
C SER A 426 -14.19 -60.21 -26.66
N LYS A 427 -14.09 -59.07 -25.97
CA LYS A 427 -15.20 -58.11 -25.77
C LYS A 427 -15.09 -56.89 -26.70
N PRO A 428 -16.18 -56.38 -27.31
CA PRO A 428 -16.10 -55.19 -28.17
C PRO A 428 -15.61 -53.93 -27.42
N GLY A 429 -14.70 -53.14 -28.02
CA GLY A 429 -14.21 -51.86 -27.46
C GLY A 429 -12.93 -51.31 -28.12
N THR A 430 -12.74 -49.99 -28.09
CA THR A 430 -11.62 -49.30 -28.78
C THR A 430 -10.30 -49.33 -28.02
N GLY A 431 -10.28 -49.72 -26.74
CA GLY A 431 -9.06 -49.73 -25.91
C GLY A 431 -8.52 -48.34 -25.53
N LEU A 432 -9.24 -47.26 -25.86
CA LEU A 432 -8.79 -45.88 -25.67
C LEU A 432 -9.16 -45.30 -24.30
N GLY A 433 -10.20 -45.83 -23.63
CA GLY A 433 -10.80 -45.23 -22.43
C GLY A 433 -9.81 -44.92 -21.31
N LEU A 434 -8.98 -45.90 -20.89
CA LEU A 434 -8.01 -45.68 -19.81
C LEU A 434 -6.89 -44.69 -20.18
N SER A 435 -6.52 -44.63 -21.46
CA SER A 435 -5.52 -43.68 -21.95
C SER A 435 -6.05 -42.24 -21.95
N ILE A 436 -7.34 -42.06 -22.25
CA ILE A 436 -8.06 -40.78 -22.16
C ILE A 436 -8.13 -40.34 -20.70
N VAL A 437 -8.50 -41.25 -19.79
CA VAL A 437 -8.57 -40.97 -18.35
C VAL A 437 -7.22 -40.50 -17.82
N ASN A 438 -6.13 -41.19 -18.15
CA ASN A 438 -4.79 -40.81 -17.72
C ASN A 438 -4.35 -39.45 -18.28
N GLU A 439 -4.67 -39.17 -19.54
CA GLU A 439 -4.32 -37.91 -20.21
C GLU A 439 -5.06 -36.72 -19.59
N ILE A 440 -6.38 -36.85 -19.39
CA ILE A 440 -7.19 -35.81 -18.75
C ILE A 440 -6.77 -35.64 -17.28
N ALA A 441 -6.55 -36.72 -16.52
CA ALA A 441 -6.07 -36.60 -15.14
C ALA A 441 -4.73 -35.82 -15.08
N SER A 442 -3.81 -36.10 -16.00
CA SER A 442 -2.53 -35.40 -16.12
C SER A 442 -2.68 -33.94 -16.52
N GLU A 443 -3.67 -33.59 -17.35
CA GLU A 443 -4.01 -32.20 -17.73
C GLU A 443 -4.34 -31.34 -16.50
N TYR A 444 -5.02 -31.93 -15.52
CA TYR A 444 -5.35 -31.29 -14.25
C TYR A 444 -4.27 -31.50 -13.16
N GLN A 445 -3.04 -31.90 -13.55
CA GLN A 445 -1.94 -32.21 -12.63
C GLN A 445 -2.25 -33.32 -11.61
N GLY A 446 -3.32 -34.06 -11.87
CA GLY A 446 -3.75 -35.20 -11.12
C GLY A 446 -2.93 -36.45 -11.42
N VAL A 447 -3.24 -37.52 -10.71
CA VAL A 447 -2.61 -38.83 -10.88
C VAL A 447 -3.69 -39.87 -11.08
N PHE A 448 -3.55 -40.69 -12.11
CA PHE A 448 -4.38 -41.85 -12.32
C PHE A 448 -3.59 -43.13 -12.02
N GLY A 449 -4.21 -44.06 -11.28
CA GLY A 449 -3.62 -45.33 -10.95
C GLY A 449 -4.65 -46.46 -10.93
N LEU A 450 -4.15 -47.67 -11.16
CA LEU A 450 -4.92 -48.91 -11.06
C LEU A 450 -4.29 -49.77 -9.98
N SER A 451 -5.13 -50.44 -9.20
CA SER A 451 -4.74 -51.38 -8.15
C SER A 451 -5.81 -52.45 -7.97
N ARG A 452 -5.51 -53.51 -7.21
CA ARG A 452 -6.52 -54.48 -6.83
C ARG A 452 -7.37 -53.94 -5.68
N GLY A 453 -8.68 -53.92 -5.86
CA GLY A 453 -9.61 -53.46 -4.83
C GLY A 453 -9.78 -54.47 -3.69
N PRO A 454 -10.17 -54.04 -2.48
CA PRO A 454 -10.54 -54.93 -1.38
C PRO A 454 -11.68 -55.89 -1.74
N GLY A 455 -12.56 -55.53 -2.68
CA GLY A 455 -13.60 -56.40 -3.23
C GLY A 455 -13.12 -57.50 -4.18
N GLY A 456 -11.80 -57.56 -4.46
CA GLY A 456 -11.17 -58.57 -5.31
C GLY A 456 -11.06 -58.19 -6.80
N GLY A 457 -11.87 -57.22 -7.27
CA GLY A 457 -11.82 -56.70 -8.63
C GLY A 457 -10.82 -55.55 -8.82
N LEU A 458 -11.03 -54.72 -9.85
CA LEU A 458 -10.12 -53.62 -10.18
C LEU A 458 -10.55 -52.32 -9.47
N LEU A 459 -9.58 -51.63 -8.87
CA LEU A 459 -9.74 -50.29 -8.29
C LEU A 459 -9.01 -49.26 -9.16
N ALA A 460 -9.79 -48.40 -9.80
CA ALA A 460 -9.33 -47.24 -10.52
C ALA A 460 -9.37 -46.00 -9.62
N ARG A 461 -8.21 -45.40 -9.34
CA ARG A 461 -8.06 -44.24 -8.46
C ARG A 461 -7.59 -43.03 -9.26
N LEU A 462 -8.34 -41.94 -9.14
CA LEU A 462 -7.99 -40.61 -9.63
C LEU A 462 -7.70 -39.70 -8.45
N VAL A 463 -6.54 -39.06 -8.45
CA VAL A 463 -6.18 -37.97 -7.54
C VAL A 463 -6.33 -36.68 -8.32
N LEU A 464 -7.30 -35.85 -7.96
CA LEU A 464 -7.67 -34.63 -8.68
C LEU A 464 -7.52 -33.40 -7.78
N PRO A 465 -7.27 -32.23 -8.36
CA PRO A 465 -7.12 -31.00 -7.59
C PRO A 465 -8.44 -30.58 -6.90
N ALA A 466 -8.39 -30.26 -5.61
CA ALA A 466 -9.53 -29.71 -4.86
C ALA A 466 -9.62 -28.19 -4.98
N VAL A 467 -10.82 -27.64 -4.75
CA VAL A 467 -11.02 -26.22 -4.45
C VAL A 467 -11.26 -26.07 -2.95
N THR A 468 -10.30 -25.52 -2.21
CA THR A 468 -10.48 -25.17 -0.79
C THR A 468 -11.30 -23.89 -0.65
N LYS A 469 -12.25 -23.87 0.29
CA LYS A 469 -13.00 -22.67 0.71
C LYS A 469 -12.12 -21.60 1.40
N ASP A 470 -10.87 -21.89 1.70
CA ASP A 470 -9.94 -20.97 2.37
C ASP A 470 -9.23 -20.01 1.40
N VAL A 471 -10.03 -19.20 0.70
CA VAL A 471 -9.70 -17.82 0.32
C VAL A 471 -11.04 -17.09 0.21
N ALA A 472 -11.53 -16.58 1.33
CA ALA A 472 -12.65 -15.64 1.40
C ALA A 472 -12.18 -14.36 2.08
#